data_AF-A0AAW0C8G2-F1
#
_entry.id   AF-A0AAW0C8G2-F1
#
_cell.length_a   1.000
_cell.length_b   1.000
_cell.length_c   1.000
_cell.angle_alpha   90.00
_cell.angle_beta   90.00
_cell.angle_gamma   90.00
#
_symmetry.space_group_name_H-M   'P 1'
#
loop_
_entity.id
_entity.type
_entity.pdbx_description
1 polymer ?
#
loop_
_entity_poly.entity_id
_entity_poly.type
_entity_poly.pdbx_seq_one_letter_code
_entity_poly.pdbx_strand_id
1 'polypeptide(L)'
;MQLIHIALSDHYQKLLAQITSLRTGEDTSGFATSALPSTASTLQPKDTGDFPGVKWWTQKDYDKDTNNLSTIDSEDEDDTSAKKYKGYPWVENKDGVPLDKQQSKALAAHLRTALNFVGNKRRAPSHWSDADLEIVKYVRSEMYTAYPDLRLCLHHWKLNAIITLVYPSW
;
A
#
# COMPACT_ATOMS: atom_id res chain seq x y z
N MET A 1 32.10 -26.03 42.35
CA MET A 1 30.93 -25.47 41.63
C MET A 1 30.42 -24.26 42.40
N GLN A 2 30.12 -23.14 41.72
CA GLN A 2 29.45 -21.91 42.22
C GLN A 2 30.29 -20.71 42.73
N LEU A 3 31.36 -20.27 42.06
CA LEU A 3 31.95 -18.95 42.36
C LEU A 3 32.50 -18.18 41.14
N ILE A 4 31.98 -18.37 39.93
CA ILE A 4 32.39 -17.57 38.74
C ILE A 4 31.21 -16.84 38.06
N HIS A 5 29.96 -17.09 38.48
CA HIS A 5 28.78 -16.54 37.78
C HIS A 5 28.26 -15.17 38.27
N ILE A 6 28.87 -14.54 39.28
CA ILE A 6 28.31 -13.32 39.91
C ILE A 6 29.00 -12.03 39.42
N ALA A 7 30.29 -12.06 39.09
CA ALA A 7 31.04 -10.82 38.77
C ALA A 7 30.73 -10.21 37.39
N LEU A 8 30.15 -10.97 36.45
CA LEU A 8 29.76 -10.46 35.12
C LEU A 8 28.41 -9.72 35.12
N SER A 9 27.62 -9.84 36.19
CA SER A 9 26.30 -9.21 36.30
C SER A 9 26.39 -7.71 36.62
N ASP A 10 27.25 -7.33 37.57
CA ASP A 10 27.29 -5.94 38.07
C ASP A 10 27.86 -4.96 37.06
N HIS A 11 28.86 -5.39 36.27
CA HIS A 11 29.41 -4.55 35.20
C HIS A 11 28.38 -4.32 34.09
N TYR A 12 27.58 -5.35 33.75
CA TYR A 12 26.53 -5.24 32.76
C TYR A 12 25.39 -4.31 33.22
N GLN A 13 24.95 -4.42 34.48
CA GLN A 13 23.94 -3.52 35.04
C GLN A 13 24.41 -2.07 35.08
N LYS A 14 25.68 -1.83 35.41
CA LYS A 14 26.27 -0.47 35.42
C LYS A 14 26.33 0.13 34.01
N LEU A 15 26.59 -0.70 33.00
CA LEU A 15 26.63 -0.30 31.59
C LEU A 15 25.22 0.01 31.06
N LEU A 16 24.20 -0.77 31.45
CA LEU A 16 22.80 -0.47 31.15
C LEU A 16 22.31 0.83 31.80
N ALA A 17 22.73 1.12 33.04
CA ALA A 17 22.40 2.37 33.71
C ALA A 17 23.03 3.59 33.02
N GLN A 18 24.27 3.48 32.54
CA GLN A 18 24.92 4.54 31.77
C GLN A 18 24.25 4.77 30.41
N ILE A 19 23.89 3.71 29.67
CA ILE A 19 23.17 3.84 28.40
C ILE A 19 21.81 4.52 28.60
N THR A 20 21.10 4.17 29.68
CA THR A 20 19.79 4.76 30.00
C THR A 20 19.94 6.24 30.36
N SER A 21 20.97 6.60 31.13
CA SER A 21 21.25 8.00 31.51
C SER A 21 21.67 8.88 30.34
N LEU A 22 22.30 8.32 29.29
CA LEU A 22 22.67 9.07 28.08
C LEU A 22 21.49 9.36 27.16
N ARG A 23 20.33 8.70 27.37
CA ARG A 23 19.16 8.84 26.50
C ARG A 23 18.16 9.92 26.96
N THR A 24 18.32 10.47 28.16
CA THR A 24 17.40 11.45 28.75
C THR A 24 17.94 12.88 28.80
N GLY A 25 19.05 13.16 28.11
CA GLY A 25 19.65 14.49 28.06
C GLY A 25 19.79 15.04 26.65
N GLU A 26 18.67 15.37 25.98
CA GLU A 26 18.66 16.26 24.82
C GLU A 26 17.59 17.33 25.00
N ASP A 27 17.97 18.40 25.71
CA ASP A 27 17.49 19.75 25.40
C ASP A 27 18.18 20.17 24.09
N THR A 28 17.44 20.26 22.99
CA THR A 28 17.67 21.26 21.93
C THR A 28 16.59 21.20 20.85
N SER A 29 16.01 22.38 20.60
CA SER A 29 15.73 22.93 19.27
C SER A 29 14.78 22.15 18.35
N GLY A 30 13.60 22.74 18.12
CA GLY A 30 12.60 22.28 17.17
C GLY A 30 13.11 22.21 15.73
N PHE A 31 13.59 21.04 15.34
CA PHE A 31 13.35 20.52 14.00
C PHE A 31 12.12 19.63 14.08
N ALA A 32 10.98 20.16 13.67
CA ALA A 32 9.83 19.34 13.34
C ALA A 32 10.22 18.46 12.15
N THR A 33 10.83 17.30 12.43
CA THR A 33 10.99 16.23 11.45
C THR A 33 9.60 15.94 10.94
N SER A 34 9.30 16.37 9.70
CA SER A 34 8.03 16.14 9.04
C SER A 34 7.94 14.66 8.63
N ALA A 35 8.04 13.77 9.60
CA ALA A 35 7.73 12.37 9.46
C ALA A 35 6.25 12.25 9.07
N LEU A 36 5.97 11.39 8.09
CA LEU A 36 4.59 11.01 7.82
C LEU A 36 4.01 10.37 9.09
N PRO A 37 2.74 10.60 9.43
CA PRO A 37 2.13 9.98 10.60
C PRO A 37 2.30 8.47 10.49
N SER A 38 3.15 7.91 11.36
CA SER A 38 3.49 6.50 11.35
C SER A 38 2.35 5.72 12.00
N THR A 39 1.28 5.49 11.23
CA THR A 39 0.19 4.56 11.59
C THR A 39 0.52 3.13 11.11
N ALA A 40 1.80 2.83 10.86
CA ALA A 40 2.26 1.70 10.09
C ALA A 40 2.06 0.33 10.79
N SER A 41 0.82 -0.15 10.82
CA SER A 41 0.56 -1.55 10.56
C SER A 41 0.36 -1.68 9.05
N THR A 42 1.37 -2.18 8.34
CA THR A 42 1.22 -2.49 6.91
C THR A 42 0.23 -3.63 6.82
N LEU A 43 -1.05 -3.31 6.62
CA LEU A 43 -2.13 -4.27 6.52
C LEU A 43 -1.79 -5.26 5.42
N GLN A 44 -1.46 -6.50 5.83
CA GLN A 44 -0.97 -7.54 4.94
C GLN A 44 -2.08 -7.98 3.96
N PRO A 45 -1.70 -8.52 2.78
CA PRO A 45 -2.57 -9.34 1.96
C PRO A 45 -3.38 -10.34 2.79
N LYS A 46 -4.64 -10.56 2.40
CA LYS A 46 -5.47 -11.62 3.01
C LYS A 46 -5.13 -12.97 2.41
N ASP A 47 -5.37 -14.04 3.16
CA ASP A 47 -5.15 -15.41 2.67
C ASP A 47 -6.17 -15.78 1.59
N THR A 48 -5.71 -16.50 0.58
CA THR A 48 -6.54 -17.00 -0.51
C THR A 48 -7.63 -17.98 -0.06
N GLY A 49 -7.37 -18.77 0.99
CA GLY A 49 -8.30 -19.81 1.46
C GLY A 49 -9.58 -19.24 2.07
N ASP A 50 -9.52 -18.03 2.62
CA ASP A 50 -10.65 -17.38 3.29
C ASP A 50 -11.63 -16.71 2.31
N PHE A 51 -11.22 -16.48 1.06
CA PHE A 51 -11.99 -15.72 0.07
C PHE A 51 -12.05 -16.43 -1.29
N PRO A 52 -12.77 -17.58 -1.39
CA PRO A 52 -12.82 -18.38 -2.60
C PRO A 52 -13.52 -17.67 -3.78
N GLY A 53 -14.30 -16.61 -3.52
CA GLY A 53 -14.95 -15.81 -4.56
C GLY A 53 -13.98 -14.90 -5.33
N VAL A 54 -12.82 -14.57 -4.77
CA VAL A 54 -11.85 -13.68 -5.41
C VAL A 54 -11.13 -14.44 -6.52
N LYS A 55 -11.25 -13.94 -7.76
CA LYS A 55 -10.71 -14.60 -8.95
C LYS A 55 -9.24 -14.24 -9.17
N TRP A 56 -8.91 -12.96 -9.02
CA TRP A 56 -7.59 -12.45 -9.42
C TRP A 56 -6.72 -12.11 -8.22
N TRP A 57 -6.07 -13.14 -7.67
CA TRP A 57 -5.13 -12.98 -6.58
C TRP A 57 -3.78 -12.43 -7.02
N THR A 58 -3.34 -12.74 -8.24
CA THR A 58 -2.15 -12.17 -8.86
C THR A 58 -2.49 -11.43 -10.15
N GLN A 59 -1.60 -10.53 -10.57
CA GLN A 59 -1.72 -9.89 -11.89
C GLN A 59 -1.68 -10.91 -13.03
N LYS A 60 -0.91 -11.99 -12.87
CA LYS A 60 -0.82 -13.07 -13.87
C LYS A 60 -2.17 -13.77 -14.08
N ASP A 61 -2.94 -13.97 -13.01
CA ASP A 61 -4.28 -14.58 -13.09
C ASP A 61 -5.22 -13.70 -13.93
N TYR A 62 -5.16 -12.39 -13.71
CA TYR A 62 -5.93 -11.40 -14.47
C TYR A 62 -5.52 -11.34 -15.94
N ASP A 63 -4.21 -11.29 -16.22
CA ASP A 63 -3.69 -11.21 -17.58
C ASP A 63 -4.05 -12.49 -18.37
N LYS A 64 -3.99 -13.66 -17.74
CA LYS A 64 -4.40 -14.94 -18.35
C LYS A 64 -5.86 -14.91 -18.80
N ASP A 65 -6.76 -14.42 -17.95
CA ASP A 65 -8.19 -14.39 -18.25
C ASP A 65 -8.54 -13.37 -19.33
N THR A 66 -7.91 -12.19 -19.30
CA THR A 66 -8.21 -11.11 -20.23
C THR A 66 -7.61 -11.32 -21.62
N ASN A 67 -6.41 -11.92 -21.71
CA ASN A 67 -5.83 -12.30 -23.00
C ASN A 67 -6.69 -13.35 -23.72
N ASN A 68 -7.28 -14.30 -22.98
CA ASN A 68 -8.19 -15.28 -23.56
C ASN A 68 -9.49 -14.64 -24.09
N LEU A 69 -10.02 -13.61 -23.42
CA LEU A 69 -11.20 -12.86 -23.89
C LEU A 69 -10.93 -12.01 -25.14
N SER A 70 -9.71 -11.49 -25.31
CA SER A 70 -9.35 -10.63 -26.45
C SER A 70 -9.37 -11.32 -27.82
N THR A 71 -9.57 -12.64 -27.84
CA THR A 71 -9.58 -13.45 -29.06
C THR A 71 -11.00 -13.71 -29.61
N ILE A 72 -12.07 -13.26 -28.93
CA ILE A 72 -13.45 -13.67 -29.26
C ILE A 72 -14.33 -12.57 -29.88
N ASP A 73 -14.10 -11.27 -29.62
CA ASP A 73 -14.99 -10.22 -30.17
C ASP A 73 -14.22 -9.19 -31.01
N SER A 74 -14.16 -9.47 -32.32
CA SER A 74 -13.97 -8.46 -33.35
C SER A 74 -15.20 -8.51 -34.23
N GLU A 75 -16.20 -7.66 -33.93
CA GLU A 75 -17.25 -7.15 -34.83
C GLU A 75 -18.36 -6.56 -33.96
N ASP A 76 -18.24 -5.27 -33.64
CA ASP A 76 -19.36 -4.33 -33.61
C ASP A 76 -18.82 -2.94 -33.21
N GLU A 77 -18.46 -2.18 -34.24
CA GLU A 77 -18.35 -0.73 -34.18
C GLU A 77 -19.77 -0.15 -34.17
N ASP A 78 -20.30 0.18 -32.99
CA ASP A 78 -21.33 1.21 -32.90
C ASP A 78 -20.83 2.41 -32.10
N ASP A 79 -20.76 3.49 -32.86
CA ASP A 79 -20.25 4.81 -32.56
C ASP A 79 -21.30 5.59 -31.76
N THR A 80 -21.30 5.43 -30.45
CA THR A 80 -21.77 6.50 -29.56
C THR A 80 -20.75 6.71 -28.44
N SER A 81 -20.26 7.95 -28.39
CA SER A 81 -19.16 8.49 -27.61
C SER A 81 -19.30 8.42 -26.07
N ALA A 82 -19.61 7.25 -25.50
CA ALA A 82 -19.38 6.94 -24.11
C ALA A 82 -17.97 6.34 -24.01
N LYS A 83 -16.95 7.20 -23.81
CA LYS A 83 -15.58 6.74 -23.46
C LYS A 83 -15.70 5.57 -22.50
N LYS A 84 -15.40 4.35 -22.98
CA LYS A 84 -15.46 3.09 -22.22
C LYS A 84 -14.69 3.34 -20.94
N TYR A 85 -15.40 3.51 -19.84
CA TYR A 85 -14.78 3.93 -18.59
C TYR A 85 -13.81 2.82 -18.19
N LYS A 86 -12.50 3.10 -18.27
CA LYS A 86 -11.46 2.21 -17.77
C LYS A 86 -11.52 2.26 -16.25
N GLY A 87 -12.46 1.51 -15.67
CA GLY A 87 -12.49 1.22 -14.24
C GLY A 87 -11.33 0.32 -13.86
N TYR A 88 -11.41 -0.25 -12.65
CA TYR A 88 -10.41 -1.21 -12.16
C TYR A 88 -11.07 -2.59 -12.08
N PRO A 89 -11.31 -3.26 -13.23
CA PRO A 89 -12.07 -4.51 -13.25
C PRO A 89 -11.40 -5.60 -12.41
N TRP A 90 -10.08 -5.57 -12.24
CA TRP A 90 -9.35 -6.49 -11.37
C TRP A 90 -9.57 -6.28 -9.86
N VAL A 91 -10.23 -5.19 -9.45
CA VAL A 91 -10.56 -4.95 -8.05
C VAL A 91 -11.91 -5.56 -7.76
N GLU A 92 -11.89 -6.69 -7.09
CA GLU A 92 -13.05 -7.48 -6.70
C GLU A 92 -13.26 -7.37 -5.19
N ASN A 93 -14.52 -7.35 -4.76
CA ASN A 93 -14.87 -7.53 -3.36
C ASN A 93 -14.69 -8.99 -2.91
N LYS A 94 -14.96 -9.27 -1.63
CA LYS A 94 -14.87 -10.61 -1.05
C LYS A 94 -15.71 -11.69 -1.77
N ASP A 95 -16.76 -11.28 -2.48
CA ASP A 95 -17.70 -12.15 -3.18
C ASP A 95 -17.31 -12.33 -4.67
N GLY A 96 -16.18 -11.77 -5.09
CA GLY A 96 -15.70 -11.84 -6.49
C GLY A 96 -16.36 -10.82 -7.41
N VAL A 97 -17.11 -9.85 -6.88
CA VAL A 97 -17.79 -8.84 -7.70
C VAL A 97 -16.85 -7.67 -7.96
N PRO A 98 -16.57 -7.32 -9.23
CA PRO A 98 -15.75 -6.15 -9.58
C PRO A 98 -16.35 -4.84 -9.10
N LEU A 99 -15.49 -3.84 -8.83
CA LEU A 99 -15.95 -2.49 -8.54
C LEU A 99 -16.68 -1.87 -9.73
N ASP A 100 -17.79 -1.19 -9.44
CA ASP A 100 -18.51 -0.40 -10.44
C ASP A 100 -17.74 0.89 -10.82
N LYS A 101 -18.31 1.63 -11.79
CA LYS A 101 -17.75 2.90 -12.27
C LYS A 101 -17.65 3.96 -11.18
N GLN A 102 -18.66 4.10 -10.33
CA GLN A 102 -18.70 5.11 -9.27
C GLN A 102 -17.70 4.78 -8.16
N GLN A 103 -17.62 3.52 -7.76
CA GLN A 103 -16.65 3.00 -6.80
C GLN A 103 -15.22 3.18 -7.30
N SER A 104 -14.96 2.84 -8.57
CA SER A 104 -13.65 3.06 -9.19
C SER A 104 -13.26 4.55 -9.21
N LYS A 105 -14.21 5.45 -9.50
CA LYS A 105 -13.95 6.91 -9.46
C LYS A 105 -13.63 7.38 -8.04
N ALA A 106 -14.40 6.93 -7.06
CA ALA A 106 -14.18 7.27 -5.66
C ALA A 106 -12.81 6.80 -5.17
N LEU A 107 -12.43 5.56 -5.52
CA LEU A 107 -11.12 4.97 -5.20
C LEU A 107 -9.99 5.81 -5.81
N ALA A 108 -10.11 6.17 -7.09
CA ALA A 108 -9.11 7.01 -7.76
C ALA A 108 -9.00 8.40 -7.13
N ALA A 109 -10.13 9.00 -6.75
CA ALA A 109 -10.16 10.30 -6.08
C ALA A 109 -9.48 10.24 -4.71
N HIS A 110 -9.76 9.19 -3.92
CA HIS A 110 -9.10 8.99 -2.63
C HIS A 110 -7.59 8.83 -2.78
N LEU A 111 -7.14 8.02 -3.75
CA LEU A 111 -5.72 7.86 -4.03
C LEU A 111 -5.06 9.20 -4.37
N ARG A 112 -5.68 10.04 -5.21
CA ARG A 112 -5.17 11.38 -5.52
C ARG A 112 -5.07 12.26 -4.28
N THR A 113 -6.00 12.16 -3.34
CA THR A 113 -5.92 12.87 -2.05
C THR A 113 -4.71 12.41 -1.22
N ALA A 114 -4.44 11.10 -1.16
CA ALA A 114 -3.26 10.58 -0.49
C ALA A 114 -1.95 11.04 -1.18
N LEU A 115 -1.93 11.05 -2.52
CA LEU A 115 -0.79 11.57 -3.28
C LEU A 115 -0.60 13.07 -3.09
N ASN A 116 -1.68 13.87 -3.05
CA ASN A 116 -1.64 15.29 -2.72
C ASN A 116 -0.99 15.55 -1.37
N PHE A 117 -1.29 14.73 -0.36
CA PHE A 117 -0.63 14.83 0.94
C PHE A 117 0.88 14.63 0.82
N VAL A 118 1.33 13.59 0.10
CA VAL A 118 2.75 13.33 -0.14
C VAL A 118 3.42 14.45 -0.94
N GLY A 119 2.74 14.97 -1.97
CA GLY A 119 3.20 16.10 -2.79
C GLY A 119 3.34 17.39 -2.00
N ASN A 120 2.37 17.72 -1.14
CA ASN A 120 2.40 18.90 -0.28
C ASN A 120 3.55 18.85 0.73
N LYS A 121 4.00 17.64 1.11
CA LYS A 121 5.19 17.42 1.93
C LYS A 121 6.50 17.49 1.14
N ARG A 122 6.45 17.76 -0.17
CA ARG A 122 7.59 17.75 -1.11
C ARG A 122 8.35 16.42 -1.11
N ARG A 123 7.62 15.31 -0.92
CA ARG A 123 8.18 13.96 -0.89
C ARG A 123 7.77 13.11 -2.10
N ALA A 124 6.90 13.60 -2.97
CA ALA A 124 6.46 12.83 -4.13
C ALA A 124 7.63 12.64 -5.12
N PRO A 125 7.95 11.40 -5.55
CA PRO A 125 8.99 11.15 -6.53
C PRO A 125 8.58 11.59 -7.94
N SER A 126 9.53 11.64 -8.89
CA SER A 126 9.18 11.83 -10.30
C SER A 126 8.42 10.64 -10.87
N HIS A 127 8.81 9.43 -10.49
CA HIS A 127 8.13 8.19 -10.85
C HIS A 127 7.74 7.42 -9.59
N TRP A 128 6.56 6.78 -9.60
CA TRP A 128 6.11 5.98 -8.47
C TRP A 128 7.07 4.84 -8.12
N SER A 129 7.81 4.30 -9.10
CA SER A 129 8.87 3.30 -8.88
C SER A 129 9.97 3.78 -7.95
N ASP A 130 10.17 5.09 -7.84
CA ASP A 130 11.24 5.71 -7.06
C ASP A 130 10.74 6.14 -5.67
N ALA A 131 9.48 5.81 -5.32
CA ALA A 131 8.91 6.12 -4.02
C ALA A 131 9.66 5.40 -2.89
N ASP A 132 10.05 6.16 -1.87
CA ASP A 132 10.67 5.58 -0.68
C ASP A 132 9.70 4.69 0.12
N LEU A 133 10.25 3.87 1.01
CA LEU A 133 9.47 2.92 1.79
C LEU A 133 8.42 3.60 2.68
N GLU A 134 8.67 4.82 3.16
CA GLU A 134 7.72 5.53 4.03
C GLU A 134 6.50 6.01 3.25
N ILE A 135 6.71 6.56 2.05
CA ILE A 135 5.64 6.96 1.13
C ILE A 135 4.79 5.77 0.74
N VAL A 136 5.45 4.65 0.37
CA VAL A 136 4.74 3.41 0.00
C VAL A 136 3.91 2.90 1.17
N LYS A 137 4.47 2.89 2.39
CA LYS A 137 3.74 2.48 3.61
C LYS A 137 2.55 3.39 3.90
N TYR A 138 2.73 4.71 3.79
CA TYR A 138 1.67 5.68 4.00
C TYR A 138 0.52 5.46 3.02
N VAL A 139 0.79 5.49 1.71
CA VAL A 139 -0.24 5.33 0.68
C VAL A 139 -0.95 3.98 0.82
N ARG A 140 -0.23 2.90 1.11
CA ARG A 140 -0.84 1.59 1.38
C ARG A 140 -1.75 1.63 2.60
N SER A 141 -1.29 2.20 3.72
CA SER A 141 -2.07 2.31 4.96
C SER A 141 -3.38 3.06 4.73
N GLU A 142 -3.31 4.23 4.10
CA GLU A 142 -4.49 5.06 3.78
C GLU A 142 -5.46 4.30 2.89
N MET A 143 -4.97 3.73 1.78
CA MET A 143 -5.82 3.05 0.81
C MET A 143 -6.43 1.75 1.36
N TYR A 144 -5.72 0.99 2.19
CA TYR A 144 -6.24 -0.24 2.78
C TYR A 144 -7.18 -0.02 3.95
N THR A 145 -7.06 1.11 4.63
CA THR A 145 -8.03 1.52 5.64
C THR A 145 -9.35 1.90 4.97
N ALA A 146 -9.29 2.67 3.87
CA ALA A 146 -10.49 3.11 3.15
C ALA A 146 -11.11 2.02 2.27
N TYR A 147 -10.30 1.16 1.64
CA TYR A 147 -10.72 0.12 0.71
C TYR A 147 -10.08 -1.23 1.07
N PRO A 148 -10.61 -1.94 2.08
CA PRO A 148 -10.04 -3.21 2.54
C PRO A 148 -9.94 -4.30 1.47
N ASP A 149 -10.83 -4.26 0.47
CA ASP A 149 -10.85 -5.23 -0.64
C ASP A 149 -9.61 -5.16 -1.54
N LEU A 150 -8.88 -4.03 -1.54
CA LEU A 150 -7.58 -3.95 -2.21
C LEU A 150 -6.52 -4.90 -1.61
N ARG A 151 -6.76 -5.44 -0.41
CA ARG A 151 -5.91 -6.45 0.23
C ARG A 151 -6.21 -7.88 -0.22
N LEU A 152 -7.27 -8.10 -1.00
CA LEU A 152 -7.62 -9.40 -1.60
C LEU A 152 -6.72 -9.67 -2.82
N CYS A 153 -5.40 -9.62 -2.61
CA CYS A 153 -4.39 -9.81 -3.65
C CYS A 153 -3.00 -10.09 -3.07
N LEU A 154 -2.17 -10.82 -3.82
CA LEU A 154 -0.78 -11.07 -3.48
C LEU A 154 0.11 -9.88 -3.83
N HIS A 155 1.12 -9.63 -3.00
CA HIS A 155 2.14 -8.60 -3.22
C HIS A 155 1.59 -7.19 -3.51
N HIS A 156 0.39 -6.87 -3.02
CA HIS A 156 -0.24 -5.56 -3.19
C HIS A 156 -0.49 -5.17 -4.67
N TRP A 157 -0.56 -6.15 -5.58
CA TRP A 157 -0.54 -5.87 -7.03
C TRP A 157 -1.70 -5.00 -7.50
N LYS A 158 -2.91 -5.17 -6.93
CA LYS A 158 -4.10 -4.39 -7.31
C LYS A 158 -3.87 -2.89 -7.08
N LEU A 159 -3.37 -2.52 -5.90
CA LEU A 159 -3.05 -1.13 -5.60
C LEU A 159 -1.87 -0.62 -6.43
N ASN A 160 -0.82 -1.42 -6.62
CA ASN A 160 0.32 -1.01 -7.45
C ASN A 160 -0.12 -0.73 -8.91
N ALA A 161 -1.01 -1.55 -9.47
CA ALA A 161 -1.57 -1.35 -10.80
C ALA A 161 -2.39 -0.04 -10.87
N ILE A 162 -3.24 0.22 -9.89
CA ILE A 162 -4.03 1.46 -9.82
C ILE A 162 -3.12 2.69 -9.72
N ILE A 163 -2.11 2.66 -8.85
CA ILE A 163 -1.19 3.78 -8.69
C ILE A 163 -0.43 4.04 -9.99
N THR A 164 0.03 2.99 -10.68
CA THR A 164 0.71 3.14 -11.98
C THR A 164 -0.15 3.84 -13.02
N LEU A 165 -1.47 3.64 -12.99
CA LEU A 165 -2.42 4.31 -13.89
C LEU A 165 -2.76 5.74 -13.46
N VAL A 166 -2.85 5.99 -12.16
CA VAL A 166 -3.27 7.29 -11.62
C VAL A 166 -2.12 8.28 -11.55
N TYR A 167 -0.94 7.84 -11.12
CA TYR A 167 0.22 8.68 -10.80
C TYR A 167 0.66 9.61 -11.94
N PRO A 168 0.75 9.16 -13.21
CA PRO A 168 1.16 10.05 -14.31
C PRO A 168 0.18 11.19 -14.60
N SER A 169 -1.05 11.09 -14.09
CA SER A 169 -2.13 12.07 -14.29
C SER A 169 -2.53 12.81 -13.01
N TRP A 170 -1.81 12.58 -11.91
CA TRP A 170 -1.95 13.30 -10.65
C TRP A 170 -1.10 14.58 -10.71
#